data_AF-A0A2E9ARC0-F1
#
_entry.id   AF-A0A2E9ARC0-F1
#
_cell.length_a   1.000
_cell.length_b   1.000
_cell.length_c   1.000
_cell.angle_alpha   90.00
_cell.angle_beta   90.00
_cell.angle_gamma   90.00
#
_symmetry.space_group_name_H-M   'P 1'
#
loop_
_entity.id
_entity.type
_entity.pdbx_description
1 polymer ?
#
loop_
_entity_poly.entity_id
_entity_poly.type
_entity_poly.pdbx_seq_one_letter_code
_entity_poly.pdbx_strand_id
1 'polypeptide(L)'
;MKVAVLASAGKDSSYCSWWAKMRGWDVKCIVSVGIKSDDSMMFQTQGVAIAALQSAAMEVPWLPLLSDGEEEFEISDLEFALSGNANSASNFEEMWPDGWVRPKDLVLHEGELDVDALVVGALRSDYQKTRIDRMCERLGIISYSPLWHHDPVSHMHALIEHGFEVMFVSVSADGLGEEWLGEILDEKSLIRLDALSQRHRFNIDG
;
A
#
# COMPACT_ATOMS: atom_id res chain seq x y z
N MET A 1 -0.50 -13.02 16.42
CA MET A 1 -0.13 -11.59 16.35
C MET A 1 -1.23 -10.90 15.59
N LYS A 2 -1.80 -9.84 16.16
CA LYS A 2 -2.75 -8.93 15.50
C LYS A 2 -1.94 -7.89 14.75
N VAL A 3 -2.24 -7.67 13.48
CA VAL A 3 -1.49 -6.71 12.66
C VAL A 3 -2.41 -5.80 11.87
N ALA A 4 -1.95 -4.58 11.63
CA ALA A 4 -2.49 -3.69 10.61
C ALA A 4 -1.57 -3.73 9.39
N VAL A 5 -2.12 -3.54 8.19
CA VAL A 5 -1.32 -3.41 6.96
C VAL A 5 -1.53 -2.02 6.38
N LEU A 6 -0.44 -1.27 6.24
CA LEU A 6 -0.45 -0.01 5.49
C LEU A 6 -0.48 -0.31 3.99
N ALA A 7 -1.54 0.12 3.32
CA ALA A 7 -1.80 -0.23 1.93
C ALA A 7 -2.20 0.97 1.06
N SER A 8 -1.65 0.99 -0.15
CA SER A 8 -1.92 1.98 -1.20
C SER A 8 -2.62 1.38 -2.42
N ALA A 9 -3.11 0.14 -2.29
CA ALA A 9 -3.64 -0.68 -3.37
C ALA A 9 -2.62 -1.24 -4.38
N GLY A 10 -1.34 -0.88 -4.25
CA GLY A 10 -0.27 -1.40 -5.10
C GLY A 10 0.02 -2.88 -4.89
N LYS A 11 0.86 -3.42 -5.79
CA LYS A 11 1.35 -4.81 -5.76
C LYS A 11 2.01 -5.15 -4.41
N ASP A 12 2.80 -4.21 -3.87
CA ASP A 12 3.63 -4.44 -2.70
C ASP A 12 2.81 -4.52 -1.41
N SER A 13 1.85 -3.61 -1.22
CA SER A 13 0.93 -3.68 -0.09
C SER A 13 -0.01 -4.88 -0.16
N SER A 14 -0.43 -5.27 -1.36
CA SER A 14 -1.26 -6.47 -1.57
C SER A 14 -0.47 -7.74 -1.21
N TYR A 15 0.80 -7.81 -1.64
CA TYR A 15 1.69 -8.90 -1.28
C TYR A 15 1.98 -8.96 0.22
N CYS A 16 2.23 -7.83 0.88
CA CYS A 16 2.41 -7.76 2.33
C CYS A 16 1.16 -8.21 3.10
N SER A 17 -0.03 -7.87 2.61
CA SER A 17 -1.30 -8.32 3.19
C SER A 17 -1.45 -9.84 3.13
N TRP A 18 -1.17 -10.43 1.97
CA TRP A 18 -1.15 -11.88 1.78
C TRP A 18 -0.08 -12.56 2.63
N TRP A 19 1.14 -12.03 2.64
CA TRP A 19 2.25 -12.54 3.43
C TRP A 19 1.91 -12.58 4.92
N ALA A 20 1.27 -11.54 5.45
CA ALA A 20 0.83 -11.49 6.84
C ALA A 20 -0.20 -12.60 7.13
N LYS A 21 -1.19 -12.79 6.25
CA LYS A 21 -2.16 -13.90 6.35
C LYS A 21 -1.47 -15.27 6.27
N MET A 22 -0.50 -15.45 5.37
CA MET A 22 0.25 -16.71 5.22
C MET A 22 1.12 -17.05 6.44
N ARG A 23 1.56 -16.05 7.20
CA ARG A 23 2.21 -16.26 8.50
C ARG A 23 1.25 -16.68 9.61
N GLY A 24 -0.05 -16.79 9.32
CA GLY A 24 -1.09 -17.06 10.31
C GLY A 24 -1.34 -15.86 11.23
N TRP A 25 -0.99 -14.65 10.81
CA TRP A 25 -1.28 -13.44 11.58
C TRP A 25 -2.72 -12.97 11.32
N ASP A 26 -3.29 -12.35 12.33
CA ASP A 26 -4.65 -11.85 12.33
C ASP A 26 -4.63 -10.41 11.81
N VAL A 27 -4.87 -10.25 10.51
CA VAL A 27 -4.89 -8.94 9.86
C VAL A 27 -6.18 -8.22 10.26
N LYS A 28 -6.07 -7.30 11.21
CA LYS A 28 -7.19 -6.58 11.83
C LYS A 28 -7.71 -5.44 10.98
N CYS A 29 -6.84 -4.79 10.23
CA CYS A 29 -7.21 -3.62 9.46
C CYS A 29 -6.26 -3.40 8.28
N ILE A 30 -6.83 -2.96 7.17
CA ILE A 30 -6.10 -2.30 6.09
C ILE A 30 -6.15 -0.80 6.35
N VAL A 31 -5.00 -0.14 6.39
CA VAL A 31 -4.88 1.29 6.67
C VAL A 31 -4.39 1.99 5.41
N SER A 32 -5.03 3.08 5.00
CA SER A 32 -4.67 3.79 3.78
C SER A 32 -4.62 5.30 4.03
N VAL A 33 -3.61 5.95 3.46
CA VAL A 33 -3.41 7.40 3.55
C VAL A 33 -3.76 8.03 2.20
N GLY A 34 -4.82 8.83 2.18
CA GLY A 34 -5.18 9.70 1.06
C GLY A 34 -4.46 11.04 1.17
N ILE A 35 -3.64 11.36 0.19
CA ILE A 35 -2.89 12.61 0.13
C ILE A 35 -3.67 13.63 -0.69
N LYS A 36 -3.87 14.83 -0.12
CA LYS A 36 -4.58 15.92 -0.81
C LYS A 36 -3.68 16.74 -1.74
N SER A 37 -2.38 16.80 -1.48
CA SER A 37 -1.40 17.41 -2.38
C SER A 37 -1.22 16.59 -3.65
N ASP A 38 -0.64 17.21 -4.68
CA ASP A 38 -0.36 16.55 -5.96
C ASP A 38 0.78 15.52 -5.87
N ASP A 39 1.61 15.57 -4.82
CA ASP A 39 2.78 14.72 -4.63
C ASP A 39 3.07 14.45 -3.15
N SER A 40 3.69 13.31 -2.87
CA SER A 40 4.18 12.90 -1.55
C SER A 40 5.41 12.00 -1.68
N MET A 41 6.43 12.29 -0.88
CA MET A 41 7.62 11.44 -0.74
C MET A 41 7.35 10.19 0.13
N MET A 42 6.28 10.19 0.91
CA MET A 42 5.95 9.11 1.85
C MET A 42 4.93 8.13 1.31
N PHE A 43 3.87 8.62 0.67
CA PHE A 43 2.70 7.81 0.34
C PHE A 43 2.29 7.95 -1.12
N GLN A 44 1.74 6.88 -1.66
CA GLN A 44 1.19 6.89 -3.01
C GLN A 44 -0.08 7.73 -3.04
N THR A 45 -0.18 8.65 -4.01
CA THR A 45 -1.33 9.56 -4.14
C THR A 45 -2.45 8.99 -5.01
N GLN A 46 -2.11 8.13 -5.97
CA GLN A 46 -3.06 7.62 -6.98
C GLN A 46 -3.67 6.28 -6.59
N GLY A 47 -4.98 6.12 -6.81
CA GLY A 47 -5.66 4.82 -6.73
C GLY A 47 -5.85 4.26 -5.33
N VAL A 48 -5.59 5.05 -4.27
CA VAL A 48 -5.64 4.61 -2.87
C VAL A 48 -7.01 4.04 -2.49
N ALA A 49 -8.10 4.57 -3.05
CA ALA A 49 -9.45 4.05 -2.81
C ALA A 49 -9.65 2.58 -3.24
N ILE A 50 -8.81 2.05 -4.14
CA ILE A 50 -8.83 0.61 -4.51
C ILE A 50 -8.47 -0.26 -3.30
N ALA A 51 -7.70 0.25 -2.33
CA ALA A 51 -7.35 -0.49 -1.13
C ALA A 51 -8.59 -0.84 -0.29
N ALA A 52 -9.65 -0.03 -0.38
CA ALA A 52 -10.94 -0.32 0.23
C ALA A 52 -11.68 -1.47 -0.48
N LEU A 53 -11.56 -1.58 -1.80
CA LEU A 53 -12.12 -2.72 -2.53
C LEU A 53 -11.37 -4.00 -2.15
N GLN A 54 -10.05 -3.91 -2.03
CA GLN A 54 -9.20 -5.02 -1.57
C GLN A 54 -9.52 -5.42 -0.12
N SER A 55 -9.72 -4.46 0.79
CA SER A 55 -10.06 -4.75 2.18
C SER A 55 -11.43 -5.42 2.30
N ALA A 56 -12.43 -4.95 1.55
CA ALA A 56 -13.74 -5.59 1.45
C ALA A 56 -13.63 -7.02 0.91
N ALA A 57 -12.88 -7.25 -0.17
CA ALA A 57 -12.64 -8.59 -0.72
C ALA A 57 -11.87 -9.51 0.24
N MET A 58 -11.04 -8.93 1.11
CA MET A 58 -10.32 -9.66 2.16
C MET A 58 -11.14 -9.92 3.42
N GLU A 59 -12.35 -9.36 3.52
CA GLU A 59 -13.20 -9.31 4.71
C GLU A 59 -12.49 -8.70 5.93
N VAL A 60 -11.67 -7.67 5.68
CA VAL A 60 -10.90 -6.96 6.70
C VAL A 60 -11.38 -5.50 6.77
N PRO A 61 -11.60 -4.93 7.97
CA PRO A 61 -11.95 -3.52 8.13
C PRO A 61 -10.92 -2.58 7.49
N TRP A 62 -11.40 -1.43 7.02
CA TRP A 62 -10.59 -0.40 6.40
C TRP A 62 -10.53 0.87 7.23
N LEU A 63 -9.33 1.39 7.47
CA LEU A 63 -9.09 2.68 8.10
C LEU A 63 -8.59 3.67 7.04
N PRO A 64 -9.47 4.49 6.44
CA PRO A 64 -9.05 5.60 5.61
C PRO A 64 -8.65 6.80 6.49
N LEU A 65 -7.46 7.34 6.23
CA LEU A 65 -7.05 8.65 6.76
C LEU A 65 -6.63 9.59 5.63
N LEU A 66 -6.75 10.88 5.90
CA LEU A 66 -6.35 11.94 4.99
C LEU A 66 -5.16 12.69 5.56
N SER A 67 -4.28 13.16 4.68
CA SER A 67 -3.21 14.07 5.01
C SER A 67 -3.10 15.14 3.94
N ASP A 68 -2.72 16.35 4.33
CA ASP A 68 -2.45 17.45 3.39
C ASP A 68 -1.15 17.22 2.58
N GLY A 69 -0.38 16.17 2.91
CA GLY A 69 0.84 15.80 2.18
C GLY A 69 2.05 16.65 2.55
N GLU A 70 1.98 17.37 3.66
CA GLU A 70 3.10 18.15 4.17
C GLU A 70 4.15 17.21 4.80
N GLU A 71 5.40 17.33 4.33
CA GLU A 71 6.52 16.53 4.83
C GLU A 71 6.59 16.57 6.37
N GLU A 72 6.84 15.42 7.00
CA GLU A 72 6.79 15.18 8.46
C GLU A 72 5.38 15.13 9.10
N PHE A 73 4.39 15.85 8.58
CA PHE A 73 3.03 15.81 9.13
C PHE A 73 2.28 14.54 8.74
N GLU A 74 2.54 13.99 7.55
CA GLU A 74 1.88 12.76 7.07
C GLU A 74 2.03 11.58 8.05
N ILE A 75 3.16 11.48 8.74
CA ILE A 75 3.42 10.44 9.74
C ILE A 75 2.69 10.74 11.05
N SER A 76 2.57 12.02 11.40
CA SER A 76 1.78 12.44 12.56
C SER A 76 0.29 12.18 12.32
N ASP A 77 -0.21 12.40 11.10
CA ASP A 77 -1.59 12.09 10.71
C ASP A 77 -1.86 10.59 10.78
N LEU A 78 -0.93 9.77 10.28
CA LEU A 78 -1.00 8.31 10.41
C LEU A 78 -1.02 7.88 11.88
N GLU A 79 -0.13 8.42 12.72
CA GLU A 79 -0.09 8.13 14.16
C GLU A 79 -1.40 8.51 14.87
N PHE A 80 -1.94 9.69 14.54
CA PHE A 80 -3.19 10.20 15.08
C PHE A 80 -4.37 9.29 14.72
N ALA A 81 -4.43 8.82 13.47
CA ALA A 81 -5.45 7.91 12.99
C ALA A 81 -5.35 6.52 13.65
N LEU A 82 -4.15 5.94 13.74
CA LEU A 82 -3.93 4.64 14.39
C LEU A 82 -4.31 4.66 15.88
N SER A 83 -4.15 5.82 16.53
CA SER A 83 -4.56 6.06 17.92
C SER A 83 -6.07 6.26 18.09
N GLY A 84 -6.87 6.08 17.02
CA GLY A 84 -8.32 6.12 17.05
C GLY A 84 -8.96 7.51 16.99
N ASN A 85 -8.20 8.52 16.57
CA ASN A 85 -8.70 9.89 16.50
C ASN A 85 -9.13 10.30 15.08
N ALA A 86 -9.01 9.41 14.09
CA ALA A 86 -9.52 9.66 12.74
C ALA A 86 -11.05 9.52 12.69
N ASN A 87 -11.67 10.33 11.83
CA ASN A 87 -13.07 10.16 11.47
C ASN A 87 -13.15 9.39 10.15
N SER A 88 -13.25 8.06 10.25
CA SER A 88 -13.21 7.17 9.09
C SER A 88 -14.38 7.42 8.14
N ALA A 89 -15.55 7.84 8.63
CA ALA A 89 -16.69 8.17 7.80
C ALA A 89 -16.45 9.39 6.90
N SER A 90 -15.94 10.50 7.46
CA SER A 90 -15.63 11.70 6.65
C SER A 90 -14.45 11.45 5.71
N ASN A 91 -13.42 10.73 6.19
CA ASN A 91 -12.26 10.39 5.36
C ASN A 91 -12.65 9.46 4.20
N PHE A 92 -13.57 8.52 4.46
CA PHE A 92 -14.17 7.69 3.40
C PHE A 92 -14.84 8.55 2.35
N GLU A 93 -15.74 9.47 2.74
CA GLU A 93 -16.51 10.28 1.79
C GLU A 93 -15.62 11.15 0.89
N GLU A 94 -14.55 11.72 1.44
CA GLU A 94 -13.62 12.55 0.68
C GLU A 94 -12.65 11.73 -0.19
N MET A 95 -12.23 10.55 0.28
CA MET A 95 -11.32 9.68 -0.48
C MET A 95 -12.02 8.80 -1.51
N TRP A 96 -13.33 8.59 -1.39
CA TRP A 96 -14.10 7.73 -2.28
C TRP A 96 -14.37 8.42 -3.62
N PRO A 97 -13.97 7.85 -4.77
CA PRO A 97 -14.15 8.49 -6.05
C PRO A 97 -15.63 8.64 -6.44
N ASP A 98 -15.95 9.77 -7.08
CA ASP A 98 -17.28 10.01 -7.62
C ASP A 98 -17.72 8.91 -8.60
N GLY A 99 -18.96 8.45 -8.46
CA GLY A 99 -19.55 7.42 -9.31
C GLY A 99 -19.14 5.99 -8.95
N TRP A 100 -18.25 5.78 -7.99
CA TRP A 100 -17.91 4.43 -7.52
C TRP A 100 -18.99 3.88 -6.59
N VAL A 101 -19.40 2.63 -6.85
CA VAL A 101 -20.35 1.94 -5.98
C VAL A 101 -19.61 1.43 -4.74
N ARG A 102 -20.01 1.91 -3.56
CA ARG A 102 -19.52 1.38 -2.28
C ARG A 102 -19.85 -0.11 -2.15
N PRO A 103 -18.87 -0.99 -1.88
CA PRO A 103 -19.15 -2.39 -1.58
C PRO A 103 -19.99 -2.53 -0.32
N LYS A 104 -20.98 -3.44 -0.34
CA LYS A 104 -21.85 -3.68 0.83
C LYS A 104 -21.09 -4.23 2.03
N ASP A 105 -20.06 -5.03 1.75
CA ASP A 105 -19.24 -5.70 2.75
C ASP A 105 -18.05 -4.85 3.22
N LEU A 106 -17.92 -3.60 2.71
CA LEU A 106 -16.90 -2.67 3.17
C LEU A 106 -17.23 -2.15 4.57
N VAL A 107 -16.45 -2.62 5.54
CA VAL A 107 -16.49 -2.18 6.93
C VAL A 107 -15.41 -1.13 7.16
N LEU A 108 -15.79 0.04 7.69
CA LEU A 108 -14.84 1.03 8.16
C LEU A 108 -14.43 0.71 9.59
N HIS A 109 -13.14 0.85 9.88
CA HIS A 109 -12.61 0.76 11.24
C HIS A 109 -12.84 2.08 11.97
N GLU A 110 -13.22 2.01 13.24
CA GLU A 110 -13.50 3.17 14.10
C GLU A 110 -12.83 2.94 15.46
N GLY A 111 -12.31 4.01 16.06
CA GLY A 111 -11.60 3.95 17.34
C GLY A 111 -10.16 3.45 17.23
N GLU A 112 -9.56 3.17 18.39
CA GLU A 112 -8.14 2.81 18.50
C GLU A 112 -7.86 1.44 17.89
N LEU A 113 -6.77 1.35 17.12
CA LEU A 113 -6.40 0.12 16.44
C LEU A 113 -5.58 -0.80 17.36
N ASP A 114 -6.26 -1.76 17.98
CA ASP A 114 -5.66 -2.79 18.85
C ASP A 114 -4.85 -3.83 18.04
N VAL A 115 -3.60 -3.50 17.71
CA VAL A 115 -2.66 -4.35 16.97
C VAL A 115 -1.29 -4.42 17.65
N ASP A 116 -0.61 -5.55 17.47
CA ASP A 116 0.75 -5.76 17.96
C ASP A 116 1.79 -5.15 17.01
N ALA A 117 1.43 -4.98 15.72
CA ALA A 117 2.36 -4.56 14.68
C ALA A 117 1.68 -3.88 13.49
N LEU A 118 2.46 -3.01 12.81
CA LEU A 118 2.14 -2.45 11.51
C LEU A 118 3.03 -3.11 10.44
N VAL A 119 2.42 -3.65 9.39
CA VAL A 119 3.10 -4.22 8.22
C VAL A 119 3.06 -3.20 7.08
N VAL A 120 4.21 -2.93 6.46
CA VAL A 120 4.32 -1.91 5.40
C VAL A 120 4.97 -2.48 4.14
N GLY A 121 4.48 -2.03 2.98
CA GLY A 121 4.98 -2.42 1.65
C GLY A 121 6.23 -1.67 1.18
N ALA A 122 6.98 -1.00 2.08
CA ALA A 122 8.17 -0.26 1.70
C ALA A 122 9.26 -1.21 1.14
N LEU A 123 9.73 -0.93 -0.08
CA LEU A 123 10.72 -1.76 -0.78
C LEU A 123 12.17 -1.37 -0.46
N ARG A 124 12.52 -0.08 -0.66
CA ARG A 124 13.92 0.41 -0.66
C ARG A 124 14.16 1.83 -0.11
N SER A 125 13.12 2.61 0.19
CA SER A 125 13.26 3.97 0.74
C SER A 125 13.57 4.01 2.24
N ASP A 126 14.84 4.29 2.61
CA ASP A 126 15.27 4.38 4.02
C ASP A 126 14.52 5.53 4.71
N TYR A 127 14.17 6.54 3.92
CA TYR A 127 13.38 7.69 4.29
C TYR A 127 11.99 7.29 4.81
N GLN A 128 11.27 6.43 4.07
CA GLN A 128 9.96 5.91 4.50
C GLN A 128 10.10 5.00 5.71
N LYS A 129 11.03 4.04 5.63
CA LYS A 129 11.23 3.03 6.67
C LYS A 129 11.55 3.65 8.02
N THR A 130 12.52 4.57 8.07
CA THR A 130 12.97 5.19 9.32
C THR A 130 11.84 5.93 10.03
N ARG A 131 10.97 6.62 9.28
CA ARG A 131 9.87 7.38 9.87
C ARG A 131 8.76 6.48 10.41
N ILE A 132 8.40 5.43 9.66
CA ILE A 132 7.43 4.44 10.10
C ILE A 132 7.95 3.70 11.34
N ASP A 133 9.22 3.30 11.36
CA ASP A 133 9.83 2.60 12.49
C ASP A 133 9.78 3.47 13.76
N ARG A 134 10.13 4.76 13.65
CA ARG A 134 10.06 5.72 14.78
C ARG A 134 8.62 5.95 15.26
N MET A 135 7.65 6.00 14.35
CA MET A 135 6.24 6.14 14.70
C MET A 135 5.74 4.89 15.45
N CYS A 136 6.06 3.71 14.94
CA CYS A 136 5.69 2.45 15.58
C CYS A 136 6.31 2.33 16.98
N GLU A 137 7.55 2.77 17.16
CA GLU A 137 8.21 2.83 18.47
C GLU A 137 7.45 3.75 19.46
N ARG A 138 6.99 4.93 19.03
CA ARG A 138 6.17 5.82 19.87
C ARG A 138 4.82 5.21 20.24
N LEU A 139 4.20 4.48 19.32
CA LEU A 139 2.93 3.77 19.53
C LEU A 139 3.11 2.46 20.34
N GLY A 140 4.33 2.01 20.57
CA GLY A 140 4.60 0.75 21.25
C GLY A 140 4.27 -0.51 20.45
N ILE A 141 4.19 -0.40 19.12
CA ILE A 141 3.91 -1.52 18.19
C ILE A 141 5.15 -1.87 17.35
N ILE A 142 5.17 -3.07 16.78
CA ILE A 142 6.28 -3.53 15.93
C ILE A 142 6.09 -3.01 14.50
N SER A 143 7.17 -2.52 13.86
CA SER A 143 7.17 -2.25 12.42
C SER A 143 7.74 -3.46 11.64
N TYR A 144 6.96 -3.99 10.70
CA TYR A 144 7.41 -5.03 9.76
C TYR A 144 7.45 -4.48 8.33
N SER A 145 8.60 -4.65 7.67
CA SER A 145 8.78 -4.32 6.24
C SER A 145 9.25 -5.58 5.49
N PRO A 146 8.34 -6.50 5.12
CA PRO A 146 8.70 -7.83 4.61
C PRO A 146 9.49 -7.82 3.30
N LEU A 147 9.29 -6.79 2.49
CA LEU A 147 9.90 -6.61 1.17
C LEU A 147 11.17 -5.77 1.21
N TRP A 148 11.57 -5.31 2.40
CA TRP A 148 12.69 -4.41 2.57
C TRP A 148 14.02 -5.06 2.18
N HIS A 149 14.75 -4.44 1.25
CA HIS A 149 15.97 -4.98 0.62
C HIS A 149 15.79 -6.33 -0.07
N HIS A 150 14.56 -6.69 -0.47
CA HIS A 150 14.35 -7.87 -1.29
C HIS A 150 14.91 -7.66 -2.70
N ASP A 151 15.33 -8.76 -3.33
CA ASP A 151 15.76 -8.72 -4.73
C ASP A 151 14.56 -8.34 -5.63
N PRO A 152 14.69 -7.29 -6.47
CA PRO A 152 13.57 -6.75 -7.25
C PRO A 152 13.03 -7.78 -8.26
N VAL A 153 13.92 -8.47 -8.96
CA VAL A 153 13.57 -9.44 -10.00
C VAL A 153 12.84 -10.62 -9.37
N SER A 154 13.39 -11.15 -8.27
CA SER A 154 12.78 -12.23 -7.52
C SER A 154 11.42 -11.87 -6.95
N HIS A 155 11.22 -10.61 -6.51
CA HIS A 155 9.92 -10.12 -6.04
C HIS A 155 8.88 -10.11 -7.17
N MET A 156 9.25 -9.61 -8.36
CA MET A 156 8.35 -9.59 -9.51
C MET A 156 7.96 -10.99 -9.98
N HIS A 157 8.93 -11.93 -10.01
CA HIS A 157 8.61 -13.33 -10.28
C HIS A 157 7.72 -13.94 -9.20
N ALA A 158 7.97 -13.66 -7.91
CA ALA A 158 7.16 -14.16 -6.82
C ALA A 158 5.70 -13.68 -6.90
N LEU A 159 5.42 -12.48 -7.41
CA LEU A 159 4.04 -12.03 -7.65
C LEU A 159 3.32 -12.97 -8.62
N ILE A 160 3.97 -13.30 -9.75
CA ILE A 160 3.41 -14.20 -10.77
C ILE A 160 3.27 -15.63 -10.23
N GLU A 161 4.33 -16.16 -9.61
CA GLU A 161 4.37 -17.52 -9.08
C GLU A 161 3.31 -17.77 -8.00
N HIS A 162 3.06 -16.77 -7.14
CA HIS A 162 2.01 -16.86 -6.11
C HIS A 162 0.61 -16.53 -6.63
N GLY A 163 0.47 -16.26 -7.94
CA GLY A 163 -0.83 -16.07 -8.60
C GLY A 163 -1.46 -14.70 -8.38
N PHE A 164 -0.65 -13.66 -8.14
CA PHE A 164 -1.16 -12.29 -8.10
C PHE A 164 -1.45 -11.79 -9.50
N GLU A 165 -2.66 -11.28 -9.71
CA GLU A 165 -3.01 -10.53 -10.91
C GLU A 165 -2.69 -9.05 -10.66
N VAL A 166 -1.61 -8.55 -11.29
CA VAL A 166 -1.14 -7.17 -11.14
C VAL A 166 -1.35 -6.43 -12.44
N MET A 167 -2.04 -5.29 -12.40
CA MET A 167 -2.27 -4.43 -13.55
C MET A 167 -1.40 -3.17 -13.47
N PHE A 168 -0.78 -2.80 -14.59
CA PHE A 168 -0.09 -1.51 -14.69
C PHE A 168 -1.13 -0.39 -14.85
N VAL A 169 -1.20 0.51 -13.87
CA VAL A 169 -2.17 1.62 -13.86
C VAL A 169 -1.54 2.98 -14.12
N SER A 170 -0.21 3.07 -14.03
CA SER A 170 0.58 4.26 -14.32
C SER A 170 1.97 3.86 -14.80
N VAL A 171 2.57 4.71 -15.64
CA VAL A 171 3.97 4.59 -16.07
C VAL A 171 4.62 5.96 -16.13
N SER A 172 5.86 6.06 -15.68
CA SER A 172 6.59 7.33 -15.58
C SER A 172 8.11 7.17 -15.73
N ALA A 173 8.54 6.21 -16.55
CA ALA A 173 9.95 5.96 -16.84
C ALA A 173 10.22 5.92 -18.34
N ASP A 174 11.43 6.34 -18.74
CA ASP A 174 11.86 6.23 -20.13
C ASP A 174 11.82 4.76 -20.59
N GLY A 175 11.31 4.51 -21.79
CA GLY A 175 11.08 3.17 -22.33
C GLY A 175 9.72 2.53 -21.98
N LEU A 176 8.93 3.10 -21.06
CA LEU A 176 7.56 2.66 -20.77
C LEU A 176 6.55 3.64 -21.40
N GLY A 177 5.86 3.19 -22.46
CA GLY A 177 4.81 3.97 -23.13
C GLY A 177 3.40 3.61 -22.67
N GLU A 178 2.40 4.25 -23.29
CA GLU A 178 0.97 4.08 -22.99
C GLU A 178 0.47 2.63 -23.18
N GLU A 179 1.18 1.83 -23.98
CA GLU A 179 0.86 0.43 -24.23
C GLU A 179 0.88 -0.46 -22.98
N TRP A 180 1.60 -0.02 -21.93
CA TRP A 180 1.65 -0.72 -20.65
C TRP A 180 0.38 -0.48 -19.82
N LEU A 181 -0.33 0.63 -20.01
CA LEU A 181 -1.49 0.97 -19.19
C LEU A 181 -2.63 -0.03 -19.43
N GLY A 182 -3.06 -0.68 -18.35
CA GLY A 182 -4.08 -1.74 -18.36
C GLY A 182 -3.53 -3.13 -18.69
N GLU A 183 -2.24 -3.27 -19.02
CA GLU A 183 -1.62 -4.57 -19.22
C GLU A 183 -1.49 -5.31 -17.88
N ILE A 184 -1.67 -6.63 -17.92
CA ILE A 184 -1.49 -7.51 -16.76
C ILE A 184 -0.04 -8.01 -16.74
N LEU A 185 0.57 -8.03 -15.56
CA LEU A 185 1.87 -8.63 -15.32
C LEU A 185 1.77 -10.15 -15.50
N ASP A 186 2.50 -10.66 -16.48
CA ASP A 186 2.68 -12.09 -16.75
C ASP A 186 4.15 -12.36 -17.12
N GLU A 187 4.49 -13.63 -17.35
CA GLU A 187 5.87 -14.02 -17.70
C GLU A 187 6.41 -13.27 -18.93
N LYS A 188 5.55 -12.99 -19.92
CA LYS A 188 5.97 -12.30 -21.15
C LYS A 188 6.19 -10.82 -20.90
N SER A 189 5.27 -10.17 -20.20
CA SER A 189 5.38 -8.75 -19.89
C SER A 189 6.53 -8.49 -18.91
N LEU A 190 6.80 -9.41 -17.98
CA LEU A 190 7.98 -9.36 -17.09
C LEU A 190 9.31 -9.44 -17.86
N ILE A 191 9.45 -10.36 -18.82
CA ILE A 191 10.66 -10.45 -19.67
C ILE A 191 10.90 -9.15 -20.44
N ARG A 192 9.82 -8.54 -20.99
CA ARG A 192 9.94 -7.24 -21.68
C ARG A 192 10.34 -6.14 -20.70
N LEU A 193 9.75 -6.13 -19.50
CA LEU A 193 10.01 -5.13 -18.47
C LEU A 193 11.46 -5.19 -17.98
N ASP A 194 12.01 -6.39 -17.77
CA ASP A 194 13.42 -6.60 -17.42
C ASP A 194 14.36 -6.07 -18.50
N ALA A 195 14.08 -6.38 -19.77
CA ALA A 195 14.89 -5.87 -20.88
C ALA A 195 14.86 -4.33 -20.97
N LEU A 196 13.70 -3.72 -20.74
CA LEU A 196 13.56 -2.26 -20.70
C LEU A 196 14.24 -1.66 -19.46
N SER A 197 14.11 -2.28 -18.30
CA SER A 197 14.77 -1.89 -17.05
C SER A 197 16.28 -1.87 -17.22
N GLN A 198 16.88 -2.90 -17.82
CA GLN A 198 18.32 -2.94 -18.10
C GLN A 198 18.77 -1.85 -19.09
N ARG A 199 17.94 -1.56 -20.10
CA ARG A 199 18.24 -0.58 -21.15
C ARG A 199 18.11 0.87 -20.67
N HIS A 200 17.02 1.17 -19.97
CA HIS A 200 16.64 2.53 -19.55
C HIS A 200 16.97 2.82 -18.07
N ARG A 201 17.42 1.80 -17.34
CA ARG A 201 17.92 1.87 -15.96
C ARG A 201 16.89 2.31 -14.92
N PHE A 202 15.61 2.00 -15.14
CA PHE A 202 14.58 2.10 -14.10
C PHE A 202 14.51 0.82 -13.27
N ASN A 203 13.91 0.88 -12.09
CA ASN A 203 13.72 -0.29 -11.23
C ASN A 203 12.55 -1.15 -11.74
N ILE A 204 12.77 -2.45 -11.94
CA ILE A 204 11.74 -3.38 -12.45
C ILE A 204 10.55 -3.55 -11.49
N ASP A 205 10.76 -3.31 -10.19
CA ASP A 205 9.73 -3.35 -9.13
C ASP A 205 9.16 -1.96 -8.81
N GLY A 206 9.33 -0.99 -9.73
CA GLY A 206 8.78 0.37 -9.63
C GLY A 206 7.27 0.46 -9.74
#